data_AF-A0A918JUD7-F1
#
_entry.id   AF-A0A918JUD7-F1
#
_cell.length_a   1.000
_cell.length_b   1.000
_cell.length_c   1.000
_cell.angle_alpha   90.00
_cell.angle_beta   90.00
_cell.angle_gamma   90.00
#
_symmetry.space_group_name_H-M   'P 1'
#
loop_
_entity.id
_entity.type
_entity.pdbx_description
1 polymer ?
#
loop_
_entity_poly.entity_id
_entity_poly.type
_entity_poly.pdbx_seq_one_letter_code
_entity_poly.pdbx_strand_id
1 'polypeptide(L)'
;MKQTTYIILTIITLIFIVVFTLQNTGEVSIALLFWDIKTSLALLIFSLFSLGVIIAIFILTPIIITLKSTLRKDEKIISELQETNVLNTDREVEIE
;
A
#
# COMPACT_ATOMS: atom_id res chain seq x y z
N MET A 1 -21.12 -18.60 1.70
CA MET A 1 -19.77 -19.21 1.83
C MET A 1 -18.68 -18.16 2.04
N LYS A 2 -18.47 -17.19 1.13
CA LYS A 2 -17.41 -16.17 1.27
C LYS A 2 -17.47 -15.35 2.58
N GLN A 3 -18.66 -14.88 2.98
CA GLN A 3 -18.84 -14.13 4.24
C GLN A 3 -18.51 -14.96 5.49
N THR A 4 -18.95 -16.21 5.53
CA THR A 4 -18.64 -17.13 6.63
C THR A 4 -17.14 -17.38 6.73
N THR A 5 -16.44 -17.50 5.59
CA THR A 5 -14.97 -17.60 5.55
C THR A 5 -14.29 -16.35 6.14
N TYR A 6 -14.74 -15.14 5.80
CA TYR A 6 -14.19 -13.92 6.41
C TYR A 6 -14.40 -13.89 7.92
N ILE A 7 -15.58 -14.27 8.41
CA ILE A 7 -15.87 -14.33 9.85
C ILE A 7 -14.92 -15.31 10.55
N ILE A 8 -14.76 -16.52 9.99
CA ILE A 8 -13.85 -17.54 10.53
C ILE A 8 -12.41 -17.02 10.57
N LEU A 9 -11.93 -16.41 9.48
CA LEU A 9 -10.58 -15.87 9.39
C LEU A 9 -10.35 -14.77 10.42
N THR A 10 -11.33 -13.88 10.60
CA THR A 10 -11.29 -12.81 11.61
C THR A 10 -11.23 -13.37 13.02
N ILE A 11 -12.03 -14.38 13.34
CA ILE A 11 -12.02 -15.02 14.67
C ILE A 11 -10.65 -15.67 14.93
N ILE A 12 -10.12 -16.41 13.96
CA ILE A 12 -8.79 -17.02 14.06
C ILE A 12 -7.71 -15.94 14.30
N THR A 13 -7.76 -14.86 13.52
CA THR A 13 -6.82 -13.73 13.66
C THR A 13 -6.92 -13.08 15.04
N LEU A 14 -8.14 -12.88 15.55
CA LEU A 14 -8.37 -12.31 16.87
C LEU A 14 -7.79 -13.20 17.98
N ILE A 15 -7.96 -14.52 17.88
CA ILE A 15 -7.37 -15.48 18.81
C ILE A 15 -5.84 -15.35 18.78
N PHE A 16 -5.22 -15.29 17.59
CA PHE A 16 -3.78 -15.10 17.47
C PHE A 16 -3.30 -13.80 18.11
N ILE A 17 -4.02 -12.68 17.93
CA ILE A 17 -3.68 -11.39 18.53
C ILE A 17 -3.73 -11.46 20.06
N VAL A 18 -4.76 -12.10 20.63
CA VAL A 18 -4.89 -12.26 22.08
C VAL A 18 -3.76 -13.12 22.63
N VAL A 19 -3.48 -14.27 22.00
CA VAL A 19 -2.40 -15.17 22.42
C VAL A 19 -1.05 -14.47 22.32
N PHE A 20 -0.78 -13.76 21.23
CA PHE A 20 0.42 -12.96 21.05
C PHE A 20 0.58 -11.93 22.17
N THR A 21 -0.48 -11.18 22.48
CA THR A 21 -0.47 -10.17 23.54
C THR A 21 -0.17 -10.79 24.90
N LEU A 22 -0.85 -11.89 25.26
CA LEU A 22 -0.67 -12.56 26.54
C LEU A 22 0.73 -13.16 26.72
N GLN A 23 1.28 -13.76 25.66
CA GLN A 23 2.63 -14.33 25.71
C GLN A 23 3.74 -13.25 25.75
N ASN A 24 3.48 -12.07 25.17
CA ASN A 24 4.45 -10.98 25.07
C ASN A 24 4.13 -9.84 26.06
N THR A 25 3.67 -10.19 27.25
CA THR A 25 3.40 -9.25 28.37
C THR A 25 4.66 -8.78 29.09
N GLY A 26 5.83 -9.36 28.77
CA GLY A 26 7.11 -8.97 29.35
C GLY A 26 7.38 -7.48 29.20
N GLU A 27 7.76 -6.83 30.30
CA GLU A 27 8.10 -5.41 30.35
C GLU A 27 9.48 -5.18 29.74
N VAL A 28 9.58 -4.17 28.87
CA VAL A 28 10.80 -3.73 28.22
C VAL A 28 10.98 -2.25 28.48
N SER A 29 12.20 -1.89 28.90
CA SER A 29 12.63 -0.50 29.03
C SER A 29 13.36 -0.05 27.78
N ILE A 30 12.93 1.07 27.22
CA ILE A 30 13.51 1.67 26.03
C ILE A 30 14.01 3.06 26.39
N ALA A 31 15.29 3.31 26.19
CA ALA A 31 15.89 4.63 26.27
C ALA A 31 15.99 5.23 24.86
N LEU A 32 15.26 6.30 24.58
CA LEU A 32 15.23 7.03 23.31
C LEU A 32 15.68 8.47 23.52
N LEU A 33 16.95 8.77 23.20
CA LEU A 33 17.58 10.08 23.41
C LEU A 33 17.35 10.60 24.85
N PHE A 34 16.30 11.38 25.07
CA PHE A 34 15.93 11.99 26.35
C PHE A 34 14.72 11.32 27.03
N TRP A 35 14.15 10.27 26.45
CA TRP A 35 12.96 9.57 26.94
C TRP A 35 13.32 8.18 27.47
N ASP A 36 12.76 7.82 28.62
CA ASP A 36 12.75 6.47 29.14
C ASP A 36 11.31 5.97 29.15
N ILE A 37 11.04 4.93 28.38
CA ILE A 37 9.71 4.38 28.19
C ILE A 37 9.71 2.93 28.66
N LYS A 38 8.79 2.62 29.57
CA LYS A 38 8.50 1.23 29.95
C LYS A 38 7.21 0.80 29.29
N THR A 39 7.25 -0.31 28.55
CA THR A 39 6.08 -0.84 27.85
C THR A 39 6.18 -2.36 27.72
N SER A 40 5.10 -3.03 27.33
CA SER A 40 5.17 -4.46 27.04
C SER A 40 5.81 -4.70 25.68
N LEU A 41 6.50 -5.82 25.53
CA LEU A 41 7.09 -6.24 24.25
C LEU A 41 6.05 -6.29 23.13
N ALA A 42 4.84 -6.76 23.43
CA ALA A 42 3.72 -6.79 22.48
C ALA A 42 3.40 -5.39 21.93
N LEU A 43 3.26 -4.39 22.82
CA LEU A 43 2.95 -3.02 22.44
C LEU A 43 4.08 -2.38 21.64
N LEU A 44 5.33 -2.65 22.00
CA LEU A 44 6.49 -2.17 21.27
C LEU A 44 6.50 -2.69 19.83
N ILE A 45 6.37 -4.00 19.64
CA ILE A 45 6.35 -4.64 18.31
C ILE A 45 5.18 -4.12 17.48
N PHE A 46 3.98 -4.08 18.08
CA PHE A 46 2.79 -3.59 17.39
C PHE A 46 2.93 -2.12 16.97
N SER A 47 3.49 -1.27 17.82
CA SER A 47 3.68 0.15 17.53
C SER A 47 4.71 0.38 16.43
N LEU A 48 5.86 -0.32 16.49
CA LEU A 48 6.89 -0.23 15.45
C LEU A 48 6.38 -0.73 14.09
N PHE A 49 5.67 -1.85 14.08
CA PHE A 49 5.04 -2.38 12.86
C PHE A 49 4.03 -1.38 12.30
N SER A 50 3.13 -0.87 13.14
CA SER A 50 2.12 0.11 12.74
C SER A 50 2.76 1.38 12.18
N LEU A 51 3.83 1.87 12.82
CA LEU A 51 4.56 3.03 12.35
C LEU A 51 5.22 2.77 10.98
N GLY A 52 5.81 1.60 10.79
CA GLY A 52 6.35 1.17 9.50
C GLY A 52 5.29 1.15 8.39
N VAL A 53 4.10 0.63 8.68
CA VAL A 53 2.95 0.64 7.74
C VAL A 53 2.51 2.06 7.42
N ILE A 54 2.41 2.94 8.43
CA ILE A 54 2.04 4.35 8.23
C ILE A 54 3.07 5.05 7.34
N ILE A 55 4.37 4.87 7.60
CA ILE A 55 5.45 5.43 6.79
C ILE A 55 5.37 4.90 5.35
N ALA A 56 5.18 3.58 5.18
CA ALA A 56 5.05 2.98 3.86
C ALA A 56 3.86 3.56 3.08
N ILE A 57 2.70 3.69 3.70
CA ILE A 57 1.52 4.33 3.08
C ILE A 57 1.84 5.77 2.68
N PHE A 58 2.48 6.54 3.57
CA PHE A 58 2.81 7.94 3.30
C PHE A 58 3.79 8.09 2.12
N ILE A 59 4.73 7.17 1.96
CA ILE A 59 5.69 7.16 0.84
C ILE A 59 5.05 6.63 -0.45
N LEU A 60 4.32 5.51 -0.39
CA LEU A 60 3.74 4.88 -1.58
C LEU A 60 2.60 5.69 -2.19
N THR A 61 1.78 6.35 -1.36
CA THR A 61 0.62 7.10 -1.84
C THR A 61 0.97 8.13 -2.93
N PRO A 62 1.91 9.08 -2.72
CA PRO A 62 2.26 10.03 -3.77
C PRO A 62 2.88 9.35 -5.00
N ILE A 63 3.69 8.29 -4.81
CA ILE A 63 4.30 7.53 -5.92
C ILE A 63 3.22 6.90 -6.80
N ILE A 64 2.22 6.26 -6.20
CA ILE A 64 1.13 5.62 -6.94
C ILE A 64 0.29 6.68 -7.68
N ILE A 65 0.04 7.83 -7.04
CA ILE A 65 -0.71 8.93 -7.65
C ILE A 65 0.06 9.50 -8.87
N THR A 66 1.36 9.74 -8.74
CA THR A 66 2.17 10.27 -9.85
C THR A 66 2.28 9.26 -10.98
N LEU A 67 2.52 7.99 -10.68
CA LEU A 67 2.58 6.91 -11.66
C LEU A 67 1.26 6.74 -12.41
N LYS A 68 0.12 6.80 -11.71
CA LYS A 68 -1.20 6.76 -12.36
C LYS A 68 -1.43 7.97 -13.27
N SER A 69 -0.89 9.13 -12.91
CA SER A 69 -0.97 10.34 -13.72
C SER A 69 -0.14 10.23 -15.00
N THR A 70 1.08 9.70 -14.92
CA THR A 70 1.94 9.50 -16.11
C THR A 70 1.35 8.46 -17.04
N LEU A 71 0.87 7.33 -16.50
CA LEU A 71 0.22 6.28 -17.32
C LEU A 71 -0.97 6.82 -18.12
N ARG A 72 -1.80 7.69 -17.52
CA ARG A 72 -2.92 8.35 -18.23
C ARG A 72 -2.47 9.32 -19.31
N LYS A 73 -1.29 9.94 -19.16
CA LYS A 73 -0.73 10.83 -20.20
C LYS A 73 -0.18 10.01 -21.35
N ASP A 74 0.56 8.95 -21.04
CA ASP A 74 1.15 8.05 -22.04
C ASP A 74 0.04 7.39 -22.89
N GLU A 75 -1.05 6.95 -22.26
CA GLU A 75 -2.21 6.38 -22.95
C GLU A 75 -2.86 7.38 -23.94
N LYS A 76 -2.99 8.66 -23.56
CA LYS A 76 -3.50 9.71 -24.44
C LYS A 76 -2.57 9.98 -25.62
N ILE A 77 -1.27 10.08 -25.37
CA ILE A 77 -0.27 10.30 -26.41
C ILE A 77 -0.30 9.15 -27.42
N ILE A 78 -0.39 7.90 -26.94
CA ILE A 78 -0.52 6.73 -27.82
C ILE A 78 -1.77 6.83 -28.69
N SER A 79 -2.93 7.21 -28.12
CA SER A 79 -4.16 7.36 -28.90
C SER A 79 -4.07 8.47 -29.96
N GLU A 80 -3.50 9.63 -29.62
CA GLU A 80 -3.33 10.75 -30.54
C GLU A 80 -2.36 10.40 -31.69
N LEU A 81 -1.27 9.69 -31.38
CA LEU A 81 -0.33 9.21 -32.38
C LEU A 81 -0.94 8.19 -33.33
N GLN A 82 -1.78 7.28 -32.80
CA GLN A 82 -2.50 6.30 -33.62
C GLN A 82 -3.51 6.99 -34.56
N GLU A 83 -4.29 7.93 -34.06
CA GLU A 83 -5.26 8.69 -34.86
C GLU A 83 -4.55 9.49 -35.97
N THR A 84 -3.45 10.19 -35.63
CA THR A 84 -2.66 10.96 -36.60
C THR A 84 -2.02 10.06 -37.67
N ASN A 85 -1.57 8.85 -37.31
CA ASN A 85 -0.97 7.91 -38.25
C ASN A 85 -1.99 7.35 -39.26
N VAL A 86 -3.21 7.06 -38.80
CA VAL A 86 -4.34 6.66 -39.67
C VAL A 86 -4.69 7.78 -40.65
N LEU A 87 -4.85 9.02 -40.17
CA LEU A 87 -5.15 10.18 -41.02
C LEU A 87 -4.04 10.47 -42.06
N ASN A 88 -2.78 10.18 -41.73
CA ASN A 88 -1.68 10.32 -42.69
C ASN A 88 -1.72 9.23 -43.77
N THR A 89 -2.09 8.00 -43.41
CA THR A 89 -2.23 6.89 -44.37
C THR A 89 -3.36 7.17 -45.37
N ASP A 90 -4.50 7.68 -44.89
CA ASP A 90 -5.65 8.01 -45.76
C ASP A 90 -5.32 9.14 -46.76
N ARG A 91 -4.51 10.13 -46.35
CA ARG A 91 -4.05 11.22 -47.23
C ARG A 91 -3.05 10.78 -48.28
N GLU A 92 -2.22 9.78 -48.00
CA GLU A 92 -1.28 9.24 -49.00
C GLU A 92 -2.00 8.44 -50.08
N VAL A 93 -3.11 7.77 -49.74
CA VAL A 93 -3.96 7.02 -50.69
C VAL A 93 -4.81 7.93 -51.58
N GLU A 94 -5.19 9.12 -51.11
CA GLU A 94 -6.00 10.07 -51.91
C GLU A 94 -5.18 10.84 -52.97
N ILE A 95 -3.84 10.80 -52.88
CA ILE A 95 -2.94 11.51 -53.80
C ILE A 95 -2.43 10.59 -54.94
N GLU A 96 -2.66 9.27 -54.85
CA GLU A 96 -2.32 8.25 -55.86
C GLU A 96 -3.47 7.99 -56.84
#